data_AF-M3UPA0-F1
#
_entry.id   AF-M3UPA0-F1
#
_cell.length_a   1.000
_cell.length_b   1.000
_cell.length_c   1.000
_cell.angle_alpha   90.00
_cell.angle_beta   90.00
_cell.angle_gamma   90.00
#
_symmetry.space_group_name_H-M   'P 1'
#
loop_
_entity.id
_entity.type
_entity.pdbx_description
1 polymer ?
#
loop_
_entity_poly.entity_id
_entity_poly.type
_entity_poly.pdbx_seq_one_letter_code
_entity_poly.pdbx_strand_id
1 'polypeptide(L)'
;MFTSIVRELTDRIVDELAPPTATETDSGQSSRLACLLASASKVGTDDTEILSAIVEVARARNVLDAAQAQLVRTAERAGIPFRKHLRSAKMLLTEIGVPPAVADRIVRNGHHAERFANVGRGMRDGSMSAEIADAIGVGVATVANRVPLDPDEQQRLARKLALNTTPAEVKVAAKQAAIALAA
;
A
#
# COMPACT_ATOMS: atom_id res chain seq x y z
N MET A 1 -18.36 -0.56 -11.12
CA MET A 1 -17.53 -1.77 -11.32
C MET A 1 -16.39 -1.84 -10.30
N PHE A 2 -15.42 -0.91 -10.27
CA PHE A 2 -14.33 -0.99 -9.26
C PHE A 2 -14.79 -0.69 -7.82
N THR A 3 -15.61 0.35 -7.62
CA THR A 3 -16.14 0.72 -6.29
C THR A 3 -17.00 -0.38 -5.64
N SER A 4 -17.77 -1.14 -6.43
CA SER A 4 -18.57 -2.25 -5.91
C SER A 4 -17.68 -3.40 -5.44
N ILE A 5 -16.62 -3.73 -6.18
CA ILE A 5 -15.65 -4.76 -5.78
C ILE A 5 -14.99 -4.41 -4.43
N VAL A 6 -14.51 -3.16 -4.28
CA VAL A 6 -13.86 -2.73 -3.03
C VAL A 6 -14.85 -2.78 -1.84
N ARG A 7 -16.11 -2.39 -2.08
CA ARG A 7 -17.16 -2.46 -1.07
C ARG A 7 -17.46 -3.90 -0.65
N GLU A 8 -17.73 -4.78 -1.61
CA GLU A 8 -18.02 -6.19 -1.33
C GLU A 8 -16.85 -6.89 -0.61
N LEU A 9 -15.61 -6.58 -0.98
CA LEU A 9 -14.42 -7.07 -0.28
C LEU A 9 -14.38 -6.58 1.17
N THR A 10 -14.63 -5.29 1.38
CA THR A 10 -14.59 -4.68 2.72
C THR A 10 -15.68 -5.25 3.61
N ASP A 11 -16.91 -5.36 3.10
CA ASP A 11 -18.05 -5.93 3.82
C ASP A 11 -17.75 -7.38 4.24
N ARG A 12 -17.22 -8.21 3.32
CA ARG A 12 -16.81 -9.59 3.64
C ARG A 12 -15.71 -9.68 4.68
N ILE A 13 -14.69 -8.83 4.61
CA ILE A 13 -13.62 -8.79 5.62
C ILE A 13 -14.18 -8.37 6.98
N VAL A 14 -15.08 -7.38 7.02
CA VAL A 14 -15.73 -6.93 8.25
C VAL A 14 -16.55 -8.05 8.87
N ASP A 15 -17.33 -8.79 8.08
CA ASP A 15 -18.13 -9.92 8.54
C ASP A 15 -17.26 -11.07 9.09
N GLU A 16 -16.09 -11.32 8.48
CA GLU A 16 -15.15 -12.35 8.92
C GLU A 16 -14.40 -11.96 10.20
N LEU A 17 -14.08 -10.67 10.36
CA LEU A 17 -13.47 -10.13 11.58
C LEU A 17 -14.50 -9.92 12.71
N ALA A 18 -15.79 -9.94 12.40
CA ALA A 18 -16.83 -9.82 13.41
C ALA A 18 -16.78 -11.03 14.36
N PRO A 19 -16.94 -10.82 15.68
CA PRO A 19 -16.94 -11.94 16.61
C PRO A 19 -18.11 -12.90 16.31
N PRO A 20 -17.96 -14.21 16.57
CA PRO A 20 -18.98 -15.20 16.24
C PRO A 20 -20.31 -14.88 16.94
N THR A 21 -21.38 -14.73 16.15
CA THR A 21 -22.74 -14.57 16.68
C THR A 21 -23.30 -15.92 17.11
N ALA A 22 -24.04 -15.93 18.22
CA ALA A 22 -24.49 -17.12 18.97
C ALA A 22 -25.50 -18.07 18.26
N THR A 23 -25.49 -18.17 16.93
CA THR A 23 -26.42 -19.00 16.16
C THR A 23 -25.90 -20.40 15.83
N GLU A 24 -24.66 -20.75 16.22
CA GLU A 24 -24.05 -22.05 15.88
C GLU A 24 -23.69 -22.95 17.08
N THR A 25 -24.26 -22.72 18.26
CA THR A 25 -24.08 -23.64 19.40
C THR A 25 -25.41 -24.17 19.91
N ASP A 26 -25.85 -25.24 19.26
CA ASP A 26 -26.87 -26.15 19.77
C ASP A 26 -26.23 -27.08 20.81
N SER A 27 -25.84 -26.54 21.98
CA SER A 27 -25.65 -27.31 23.22
C SER A 27 -25.17 -26.41 24.38
N GLY A 28 -26.00 -26.28 25.41
CA GLY A 28 -25.56 -26.20 26.80
C GLY A 28 -24.80 -24.96 27.28
N GLN A 29 -25.54 -24.00 27.83
CA GLN A 29 -25.17 -23.21 29.02
C GLN A 29 -23.76 -22.58 29.08
N SER A 30 -23.37 -21.81 28.06
CA SER A 30 -22.43 -20.70 28.26
C SER A 30 -23.10 -19.39 27.86
N SER A 31 -23.07 -18.39 28.74
CA SER A 31 -23.71 -17.10 28.51
C SER A 31 -23.19 -16.50 27.20
N ARG A 32 -24.11 -16.13 26.29
CA ARG A 32 -23.82 -15.59 24.94
C ARG A 32 -22.81 -14.43 24.93
N LEU A 33 -22.72 -13.69 26.03
CA LEU A 33 -21.75 -12.60 26.21
C LEU A 33 -20.34 -13.12 26.49
N ALA A 34 -20.20 -14.23 27.20
CA ALA A 34 -18.91 -14.83 27.51
C ALA A 34 -18.20 -15.37 26.26
N CYS A 35 -18.92 -15.97 25.30
CA CYS A 35 -18.32 -16.42 24.03
C CYS A 35 -17.85 -15.25 23.15
N LEU A 36 -18.64 -14.17 23.06
CA LEU A 36 -18.26 -12.94 22.34
C LEU A 36 -17.05 -12.23 22.98
N LEU A 37 -16.90 -12.34 24.30
CA LEU A 37 -15.76 -11.78 25.05
C LEU A 37 -14.55 -12.72 25.11
N ALA A 38 -14.73 -14.02 24.86
CA ALA A 38 -13.68 -15.04 24.99
C ALA A 38 -12.85 -15.22 23.71
N SER A 39 -13.38 -14.88 22.52
CA SER A 39 -12.61 -14.96 21.28
C SER A 39 -12.66 -13.66 20.49
N ALA A 40 -11.49 -13.04 20.30
CA ALA A 40 -11.34 -11.78 19.56
C ALA A 40 -11.45 -11.94 18.03
N SER A 41 -11.59 -13.17 17.52
CA SER A 41 -11.61 -13.50 16.10
C SER A 41 -12.35 -14.82 15.83
N LYS A 42 -12.90 -14.96 14.62
CA LYS A 42 -13.36 -16.24 14.05
C LYS A 42 -12.21 -17.08 13.47
N VAL A 43 -11.04 -16.47 13.27
CA VAL A 43 -9.83 -17.18 12.84
C VAL A 43 -9.53 -18.28 13.87
N GLY A 44 -9.52 -19.53 13.41
CA GLY A 44 -9.28 -20.69 14.25
C GLY A 44 -7.87 -20.72 14.85
N THR A 45 -7.50 -21.85 15.46
CA THR A 45 -6.21 -22.03 16.14
C THR A 45 -5.18 -22.79 15.30
N ASP A 46 -5.44 -23.03 14.01
CA ASP A 46 -4.49 -23.71 13.13
C ASP A 46 -3.37 -22.74 12.71
N ASP A 47 -2.14 -23.04 13.14
CA ASP A 47 -0.95 -22.23 12.85
C ASP A 47 -0.75 -21.98 11.34
N THR A 48 -1.05 -22.96 10.50
CA THR A 48 -0.86 -22.85 9.04
C THR A 48 -1.88 -21.90 8.44
N GLU A 49 -3.13 -21.98 8.89
CA GLU A 49 -4.19 -21.06 8.46
C GLU A 49 -3.92 -19.64 8.94
N ILE A 50 -3.49 -19.47 10.20
CA ILE A 50 -3.14 -18.17 10.77
C ILE A 50 -1.98 -17.53 9.99
N LEU A 51 -0.89 -18.27 9.75
CA LEU A 51 0.26 -17.75 9.00
C LEU A 51 -0.10 -17.38 7.56
N SER A 52 -0.91 -18.20 6.90
CA SER A 52 -1.39 -17.93 5.54
C SER A 52 -2.26 -16.68 5.51
N ALA A 53 -3.16 -16.50 6.49
CA ALA A 53 -3.99 -15.31 6.63
C ALA A 53 -3.15 -14.04 6.86
N ILE A 54 -2.12 -14.10 7.70
CA ILE A 54 -1.20 -12.97 7.92
C ILE A 54 -0.54 -12.53 6.60
N VAL A 55 -0.06 -13.49 5.80
CA VAL A 55 0.58 -13.21 4.50
C VAL A 55 -0.42 -12.59 3.52
N GLU A 56 -1.62 -13.17 3.38
CA GLU A 56 -2.62 -12.67 2.44
C GLU A 56 -3.18 -11.31 2.87
N VAL A 57 -3.36 -11.04 4.16
CA VAL A 57 -3.77 -9.72 4.66
C VAL A 57 -2.67 -8.68 4.41
N ALA A 58 -1.40 -9.01 4.62
CA ALA A 58 -0.29 -8.11 4.30
C ALA A 58 -0.24 -7.79 2.79
N ARG A 59 -0.43 -8.81 1.95
CA ARG A 59 -0.51 -8.64 0.50
C ARG A 59 -1.71 -7.80 0.09
N ALA A 60 -2.89 -8.06 0.65
CA ALA A 60 -4.11 -7.31 0.40
C ALA A 60 -3.94 -5.83 0.74
N ARG A 61 -3.31 -5.51 1.89
CA ARG A 61 -2.96 -4.14 2.26
C ARG A 61 -2.10 -3.46 1.19
N ASN A 62 -1.05 -4.13 0.71
CA ASN A 62 -0.18 -3.59 -0.34
C ASN A 62 -0.96 -3.32 -1.65
N VAL A 63 -1.83 -4.24 -2.05
CA VAL A 63 -2.68 -4.07 -3.25
C VAL A 63 -3.68 -2.92 -3.07
N LEU A 64 -4.27 -2.75 -1.88
CA LEU A 64 -5.19 -1.64 -1.60
C LEU A 64 -4.48 -0.29 -1.60
N ASP A 65 -3.28 -0.21 -1.02
CA ASP A 65 -2.44 1.00 -1.10
C ASP A 65 -2.10 1.34 -2.56
N ALA A 66 -1.79 0.33 -3.37
CA ALA A 66 -1.53 0.49 -4.80
C ALA A 66 -2.77 0.95 -5.59
N ALA A 67 -3.93 0.37 -5.29
CA ALA A 67 -5.19 0.79 -5.88
C ALA A 67 -5.52 2.24 -5.54
N GLN A 68 -5.33 2.66 -4.29
CA GLN A 68 -5.57 4.03 -3.86
C GLN A 68 -4.61 5.01 -4.58
N ALA A 69 -3.32 4.67 -4.68
CA ALA A 69 -2.35 5.46 -5.43
C ALA A 69 -2.72 5.62 -6.92
N GLN A 70 -3.20 4.54 -7.57
CA GLN A 70 -3.65 4.58 -8.96
C GLN A 70 -4.93 5.40 -9.15
N LEU A 71 -5.89 5.30 -8.23
CA LEU A 71 -7.11 6.10 -8.23
C LEU A 71 -6.80 7.59 -8.09
N VAL A 72 -5.91 7.94 -7.15
CA VAL A 72 -5.45 9.32 -6.93
C VAL A 72 -4.75 9.84 -8.17
N ARG A 73 -3.87 9.05 -8.78
CA ARG A 73 -3.20 9.46 -10.02
C ARG A 73 -4.17 9.64 -11.19
N THR A 74 -5.19 8.78 -11.28
CA THR A 74 -6.26 8.91 -12.28
C THR A 74 -7.07 10.17 -12.02
N ALA A 75 -7.37 10.50 -10.77
CA ALA A 75 -8.07 11.71 -10.37
C ALA A 75 -7.28 12.98 -10.74
N GLU A 76 -5.95 12.98 -10.56
CA GLU A 76 -5.07 14.06 -11.02
C GLU A 76 -5.16 14.26 -12.53
N ARG A 77 -5.00 13.19 -13.31
CA ARG A 77 -5.07 13.23 -14.78
C ARG A 77 -6.44 13.70 -15.29
N ALA A 78 -7.51 13.36 -14.57
CA ALA A 78 -8.87 13.77 -14.86
C ALA A 78 -9.22 15.18 -14.31
N GLY A 79 -8.25 15.90 -13.75
CA GLY A 79 -8.46 17.25 -13.20
C GLY A 79 -9.47 17.32 -12.06
N ILE A 80 -9.71 16.22 -11.34
CA ILE A 80 -10.69 16.16 -10.25
C ILE A 80 -10.34 17.15 -9.12
N PRO A 81 -9.08 17.27 -8.65
CA PRO A 81 -8.75 18.25 -7.62
C PRO A 81 -9.19 19.67 -7.99
N PHE A 82 -8.88 20.12 -9.21
CA PHE A 82 -9.24 21.46 -9.69
C PHE A 82 -10.76 21.64 -9.81
N ARG A 83 -11.49 20.63 -10.32
CA ARG A 83 -12.96 20.63 -10.36
C ARG A 83 -13.62 20.65 -8.98
N LYS A 84 -12.87 20.30 -7.93
CA LYS A 84 -13.28 20.38 -6.53
C LYS A 84 -12.71 21.61 -5.80
N HIS A 85 -12.14 22.57 -6.54
CA HIS A 85 -11.50 23.77 -5.99
C HIS A 85 -10.31 23.49 -5.05
N LEU A 86 -9.66 22.34 -5.24
CA LEU A 86 -8.46 21.94 -4.51
C LEU A 86 -7.20 22.20 -5.34
N ARG A 87 -6.10 22.53 -4.66
CA ARG A 87 -4.82 22.86 -5.32
C ARG A 87 -4.03 21.66 -5.82
N SER A 88 -4.29 20.46 -5.29
CA SER A 88 -3.55 19.24 -5.61
C SER A 88 -4.33 17.99 -5.20
N ALA A 89 -3.91 16.81 -5.66
CA ALA A 89 -4.53 15.56 -5.18
C ALA A 89 -4.14 15.17 -3.76
N LYS A 90 -3.03 15.70 -3.23
CA LYS A 90 -2.76 15.65 -1.79
C LYS A 90 -3.93 16.25 -1.02
N MET A 91 -4.41 17.43 -1.44
CA MET A 91 -5.54 18.10 -0.80
C MET A 91 -6.82 17.25 -0.88
N LEU A 92 -7.04 16.55 -2.00
CA LEU A 92 -8.17 15.61 -2.12
C LEU A 92 -8.14 14.53 -1.03
N LEU A 93 -6.97 13.98 -0.73
CA LEU A 93 -6.79 12.97 0.30
C LEU A 93 -6.91 13.55 1.72
N THR A 94 -6.35 14.73 1.97
CA THR A 94 -6.44 15.36 3.30
C THR A 94 -7.86 15.78 3.65
N GLU A 95 -8.66 16.23 2.68
CA GLU A 95 -10.08 16.57 2.88
C GLU A 95 -10.94 15.36 3.29
N ILE A 96 -10.56 14.15 2.89
CA ILE A 96 -11.26 12.91 3.31
C ILE A 96 -10.61 12.25 4.54
N GLY A 97 -9.76 12.98 5.27
CA GLY A 97 -9.19 12.54 6.55
C GLY A 97 -7.88 11.74 6.46
N VAL A 98 -7.26 11.61 5.28
CA VAL A 98 -5.95 10.94 5.17
C VAL A 98 -4.85 11.85 5.77
N PRO A 99 -4.00 11.34 6.69
CA PRO A 99 -2.92 12.14 7.27
C PRO A 99 -1.99 12.72 6.20
N PRO A 100 -1.50 13.98 6.34
CA PRO A 100 -0.72 14.64 5.29
C PRO A 100 0.50 13.86 4.80
N ALA A 101 1.26 13.22 5.70
CA ALA A 101 2.42 12.41 5.33
C ALA A 101 2.05 11.17 4.50
N VAL A 102 0.89 10.56 4.81
CA VAL A 102 0.36 9.42 4.05
C VAL A 102 -0.17 9.88 2.70
N ALA A 103 -0.86 11.02 2.65
CA ALA A 103 -1.35 11.62 1.41
C ALA A 103 -0.21 11.93 0.43
N ASP A 104 0.88 12.53 0.92
CA ASP A 104 2.08 12.79 0.11
C ASP A 104 2.66 11.51 -0.48
N ARG A 105 2.76 10.45 0.32
CA ARG A 105 3.27 9.15 -0.13
C ARG A 105 2.37 8.52 -1.19
N ILE A 106 1.05 8.55 -1.01
CA ILE A 106 0.10 7.99 -1.98
C ILE A 106 0.22 8.68 -3.33
N VAL A 107 0.30 10.02 -3.34
CA VAL A 107 0.49 10.81 -4.57
C VAL A 107 1.80 10.43 -5.24
N ARG A 108 2.91 10.42 -4.49
CA ARG A 108 4.23 10.02 -5.01
C ARG A 108 4.22 8.61 -5.58
N ASN A 109 3.62 7.65 -4.88
CA ASN A 109 3.49 6.26 -5.36
C ASN A 109 2.69 6.16 -6.67
N GLY A 110 1.65 6.97 -6.85
CA GLY A 110 0.93 7.06 -8.11
C GLY A 110 1.82 7.52 -9.27
N HIS A 111 2.76 8.44 -9.01
CA HIS A 111 3.78 8.84 -9.98
C HIS A 111 4.86 7.78 -10.20
N HIS A 112 5.35 7.15 -9.12
CA HIS A 112 6.40 6.13 -9.19
C HIS A 112 5.93 4.87 -9.93
N ALA A 113 4.69 4.44 -9.72
CA ALA A 113 4.11 3.28 -10.39
C ALA A 113 3.97 3.48 -11.91
N GLU A 114 3.67 4.70 -12.36
CA GLU A 114 3.63 5.02 -13.80
C GLU A 114 5.03 5.17 -14.40
N ARG A 115 5.99 5.71 -13.63
CA ARG A 115 7.35 5.99 -14.10
C ARG A 115 8.27 4.77 -14.11
N PHE A 116 8.12 3.85 -13.14
CA PHE A 116 9.04 2.72 -12.96
C PHE A 116 8.30 1.40 -13.06
N ALA A 117 8.57 0.64 -14.13
CA ALA A 117 7.82 -0.58 -14.45
C ALA A 117 7.90 -1.67 -13.34
N ASN A 118 9.03 -1.78 -12.65
CA ASN A 118 9.20 -2.72 -11.53
C ASN A 118 8.37 -2.31 -10.30
N VAL A 119 8.30 -1.00 -10.00
CA VAL A 119 7.48 -0.47 -8.92
C VAL A 119 6.00 -0.68 -9.24
N GLY A 120 5.55 -0.28 -10.43
CA GLY A 120 4.16 -0.46 -10.85
C GLY A 120 3.71 -1.92 -10.94
N ARG A 121 4.62 -2.86 -11.20
CA ARG A 121 4.33 -4.30 -11.15
C ARG A 121 4.22 -4.80 -9.71
N GLY A 122 5.23 -4.56 -8.88
CA GLY A 122 5.26 -5.06 -7.51
C GLY A 122 4.16 -4.48 -6.62
N MET A 123 3.76 -3.23 -6.87
CA MET A 123 2.61 -2.65 -6.19
C MET A 123 1.30 -3.33 -6.59
N ARG A 124 1.11 -3.68 -7.88
CA ARG A 124 -0.14 -4.29 -8.37
C ARG A 124 -0.34 -5.73 -7.91
N ASP A 125 0.73 -6.51 -7.80
CA ASP A 125 0.63 -7.90 -7.33
C ASP A 125 0.74 -8.03 -5.81
N GLY A 126 1.03 -6.92 -5.10
CA GLY A 126 1.14 -6.85 -3.65
C GLY A 126 2.50 -7.30 -3.11
N SER A 127 3.48 -7.61 -3.98
CA SER A 127 4.84 -7.98 -3.56
C SER A 127 5.67 -6.80 -3.05
N MET A 128 5.26 -5.57 -3.33
CA MET A 128 5.92 -4.35 -2.87
C MET A 128 4.98 -3.50 -2.04
N SER A 129 5.41 -3.16 -0.82
CA SER A 129 4.67 -2.22 0.04
C SER A 129 4.75 -0.77 -0.46
N ALA A 130 3.81 0.05 -0.04
CA ALA A 130 3.78 1.47 -0.35
C ALA A 130 5.03 2.21 0.12
N GLU A 131 5.61 1.81 1.26
CA GLU A 131 6.83 2.40 1.82
C GLU A 131 8.07 2.07 0.98
N ILE A 132 8.19 0.82 0.48
CA ILE A 132 9.30 0.43 -0.40
C ILE A 132 9.19 1.14 -1.75
N ALA A 133 7.99 1.18 -2.33
CA ALA A 133 7.73 1.89 -3.58
C ALA A 133 8.14 3.38 -3.49
N ASP A 134 7.74 4.04 -2.40
CA ASP A 134 8.08 5.45 -2.15
C ASP A 134 9.58 5.64 -1.95
N ALA A 135 10.22 4.77 -1.16
CA ALA A 135 11.66 4.82 -0.93
C ALA A 135 12.47 4.66 -2.22
N ILE A 136 12.06 3.76 -3.12
CA ILE A 136 12.70 3.58 -4.43
C ILE A 136 12.54 4.85 -5.26
N GLY A 137 11.32 5.37 -5.38
CA GLY A 137 11.05 6.56 -6.19
C GLY A 137 11.76 7.82 -5.69
N VAL A 138 11.73 8.06 -4.38
CA VAL A 138 12.49 9.14 -3.71
C VAL A 138 14.00 8.92 -3.84
N GLY A 139 14.46 7.67 -3.74
CA GLY A 139 15.86 7.30 -3.93
C GLY A 139 16.37 7.66 -5.32
N VAL A 140 15.64 7.29 -6.37
CA VAL A 140 15.97 7.66 -7.76
C VAL A 140 16.00 9.17 -7.93
N ALA A 141 14.98 9.89 -7.43
CA ALA A 141 14.94 11.35 -7.50
C ALA A 141 16.14 12.00 -6.78
N THR A 142 16.54 11.45 -5.63
CA THR A 142 17.70 11.94 -4.86
C THR A 142 19.00 11.79 -5.64
N VAL A 143 19.19 10.69 -6.36
CA VAL A 143 20.37 10.49 -7.22
C VAL A 143 20.32 11.41 -8.43
N ALA A 144 19.17 11.48 -9.12
CA ALA A 144 18.99 12.30 -10.32
C ALA A 144 19.19 13.80 -10.08
N ASN A 145 18.93 14.29 -8.86
CA ASN A 145 19.20 15.67 -8.46
C ASN A 145 20.70 16.00 -8.35
N ARG A 146 21.58 15.00 -8.29
CA ARG A 146 23.03 15.16 -8.16
C ARG A 146 23.78 14.82 -9.44
N VAL A 147 23.32 13.79 -10.13
CA VAL A 147 23.90 13.31 -11.40
C VAL A 147 22.75 13.25 -12.40
N PRO A 148 22.80 13.96 -13.54
CA PRO A 148 21.79 13.84 -14.58
C PRO A 148 21.69 12.40 -15.05
N LEU A 149 20.50 11.81 -14.92
CA LEU A 149 20.22 10.46 -15.37
C LEU A 149 19.13 10.49 -16.45
N ASP A 150 19.35 9.79 -17.56
CA ASP A 150 18.33 9.58 -18.56
C ASP A 150 17.20 8.66 -18.03
N PRO A 151 16.04 8.57 -18.72
CA PRO A 151 14.93 7.72 -18.28
C PRO A 151 15.28 6.24 -18.10
N ASP A 152 16.17 5.69 -18.94
CA ASP A 152 16.56 4.28 -18.88
C ASP A 152 17.52 4.02 -17.72
N GLU A 153 18.42 4.95 -17.42
CA GLU A 153 19.30 4.94 -16.25
C GLU A 153 18.51 5.00 -14.96
N GLN A 154 17.49 5.85 -14.90
CA GLN A 154 16.58 5.90 -13.76
C GLN A 154 15.81 4.60 -13.60
N GLN A 155 15.38 3.97 -14.70
CA GLN A 155 14.72 2.67 -14.67
C GLN A 155 15.66 1.55 -14.20
N ARG A 156 16.94 1.58 -14.59
CA ARG A 156 17.98 0.66 -14.09
C ARG A 156 18.25 0.87 -12.61
N LEU A 157 18.36 2.12 -12.17
CA LEU A 157 18.55 2.46 -10.77
C LEU A 157 17.36 2.01 -9.92
N ALA A 158 16.12 2.24 -10.37
CA ALA A 158 14.91 1.79 -9.68
C ALA A 158 14.90 0.26 -9.48
N ARG A 159 15.36 -0.51 -10.49
CA ARG A 159 15.49 -1.98 -10.38
C ARG A 159 16.58 -2.37 -9.38
N LYS A 160 17.73 -1.69 -9.39
CA LYS A 160 18.82 -1.92 -8.43
C LYS A 160 18.36 -1.64 -6.99
N LEU A 161 17.64 -0.55 -6.77
CA LEU A 161 17.11 -0.19 -5.45
C LEU A 161 16.07 -1.19 -4.94
N ALA A 162 15.30 -1.82 -5.84
CA ALA A 162 14.31 -2.83 -5.48
C ALA A 162 14.89 -4.15 -4.94
N LEU A 163 16.22 -4.33 -4.96
CA LEU A 163 16.89 -5.50 -4.35
C LEU A 163 16.96 -5.40 -2.82
N ASN A 164 16.61 -4.25 -2.24
CA ASN A 164 16.64 -4.02 -0.80
C ASN A 164 15.29 -4.36 -0.17
N THR A 165 15.31 -4.80 1.09
CA THR A 165 14.13 -5.31 1.79
C THR A 165 13.45 -4.26 2.67
N THR A 166 14.17 -3.19 3.03
CA THR A 166 13.63 -2.11 3.87
C THR A 166 13.81 -0.72 3.25
N PRO A 167 12.93 0.25 3.58
CA PRO A 167 13.09 1.63 3.11
C PRO A 167 14.44 2.26 3.51
N ALA A 168 14.98 1.87 4.67
CA ALA A 168 16.27 2.35 5.16
C ALA A 168 17.43 1.85 4.29
N GLU A 169 17.42 0.56 3.93
CA GLU A 169 18.39 -0.03 3.01
C GLU A 169 18.32 0.63 1.63
N VAL A 170 17.12 0.86 1.10
CA VAL A 170 16.93 1.59 -0.17
C VAL A 170 17.60 2.97 -0.11
N LYS A 171 17.41 3.71 0.99
CA LYS A 171 18.02 5.03 1.19
C LYS A 171 19.55 4.95 1.23
N VAL A 172 20.12 3.96 1.91
CA VAL A 172 21.57 3.72 1.95
C VAL A 172 22.11 3.39 0.56
N ALA A 173 21.45 2.47 -0.16
CA ALA A 173 21.83 2.07 -1.51
C ALA A 173 21.75 3.24 -2.51
N ALA A 174 20.74 4.09 -2.41
CA ALA A 174 20.61 5.30 -3.23
C ALA A 174 21.76 6.28 -2.95
N LYS A 175 22.12 6.49 -1.67
CA LYS A 175 23.27 7.33 -1.30
C LYS A 175 24.58 6.78 -1.86
N GLN A 176 24.81 5.47 -1.77
CA GLN A 176 26.00 4.82 -2.32
C GLN A 176 26.04 4.94 -3.85
N ALA A 177 24.91 4.75 -4.53
CA ALA A 177 24.82 4.93 -5.97
C ALA A 177 25.13 6.37 -6.41
N ALA A 178 24.61 7.37 -5.69
CA ALA A 178 24.94 8.77 -5.96
C ALA A 178 26.44 9.06 -5.84
N ILE A 179 27.12 8.51 -4.82
CA ILE A 179 28.56 8.68 -4.63
C ILE A 179 29.33 8.02 -5.79
N ALA A 180 28.96 6.80 -6.17
CA ALA A 180 29.64 6.06 -7.23
C ALA A 180 29.48 6.69 -8.62
N LEU A 181 28.35 7.35 -8.90
CA LEU A 181 28.08 8.01 -10.18
C LEU A 181 28.66 9.42 -10.28
N ALA A 182 29.00 10.03 -9.15
CA ALA A 182 29.59 11.38 -9.08
C ALA A 182 31.12 11.36 -9.02
N ALA A 183 31.73 10.17 -8.95
CA ALA A 183 33.17 9.94 -8.99
C ALA A 183 33.64 9.73 -10.43
#